data_AF-A0A8X7C961-F1
#
_entry.id   AF-A0A8X7C961-F1
#
_cell.length_a   1.000
_cell.length_b   1.000
_cell.length_c   1.000
_cell.angle_alpha   90.00
_cell.angle_beta   90.00
_cell.angle_gamma   90.00
#
_symmetry.space_group_name_H-M   'P 1'
#
loop_
_entity.id
_entity.type
_entity.pdbx_description
1 polymer ?
#
loop_
_entity_poly.entity_id
_entity_poly.type
_entity_poly.pdbx_seq_one_letter_code
_entity_poly.pdbx_strand_id
1 'polypeptide(L)'
;MDSFKCVECDKTFSTVSNLYRHAKLIHNKVSTIKQVRCIICSAELISKKALEDHIDLVHNITIEKDTQTFDSFKDFKLWKESIEKQTSSLYVKNTGSKSGKTGGKITYFYCHRNGFYNARGDKKRNMKIAGSNKINGNCPSKMKVYEDIKSKVTVEFTKTHVGHGIDLGRMKITREEKEDIARKLENKIPVEAILDDIRNSMNQKLENSFNNTARYKKY
;
A
#
# COMPACT_ATOMS: atom_id res chain seq x y z
N MET A 1 23.25 25.30 6.96
CA MET A 1 21.89 24.71 6.95
C MET A 1 21.00 25.72 6.26
N ASP A 2 20.50 25.40 5.07
CA ASP A 2 19.60 26.31 4.35
C ASP A 2 18.28 26.44 5.11
N SER A 3 17.82 27.68 5.30
CA SER A 3 16.54 27.99 5.94
C SER A 3 15.56 28.51 4.90
N PHE A 4 14.29 28.15 5.04
CA PHE A 4 13.23 28.50 4.10
C PHE A 4 12.39 29.63 4.71
N LYS A 5 12.52 30.84 4.16
CA LYS A 5 11.79 32.03 4.62
C LYS A 5 10.42 32.11 3.97
N CYS A 6 9.39 32.50 4.73
CA CYS A 6 8.11 32.86 4.16
C CYS A 6 8.21 34.17 3.39
N VAL A 7 7.51 34.27 2.26
CA VAL A 7 7.51 35.50 1.44
C VAL A 7 6.47 36.51 1.92
N GLU A 8 5.54 36.10 2.78
CA GLU A 8 4.45 36.94 3.30
C GLU A 8 4.62 37.30 4.78
N CYS A 9 5.61 36.71 5.46
CA CYS A 9 6.01 37.11 6.80
C CYS A 9 7.47 36.75 7.06
N ASP A 10 8.06 37.29 8.12
CA ASP A 10 9.48 37.08 8.43
C ASP A 10 9.79 35.73 9.12
N LYS A 11 8.85 34.78 9.14
CA LYS A 11 9.09 33.45 9.72
C LYS A 11 10.00 32.61 8.83
N THR A 12 10.96 31.97 9.47
CA THR A 12 11.93 31.06 8.85
C THR A 12 11.71 29.63 9.34
N PHE A 13 11.90 28.66 8.44
CA PHE A 13 11.65 27.26 8.71
C PHE A 13 12.85 26.41 8.32
N SER A 14 13.10 25.34 9.08
CA SER A 14 14.16 24.37 8.80
C SER A 14 13.86 23.43 7.63
N THR A 15 12.61 23.37 7.17
CA THR A 15 12.20 22.53 6.02
C THR A 15 11.13 23.22 5.18
N VAL A 16 11.14 22.94 3.87
CA VAL A 16 10.13 23.37 2.91
C VAL A 16 8.72 22.94 3.32
N SER A 17 8.57 21.73 3.88
CA SER A 17 7.27 21.21 4.32
C SER A 17 6.66 22.05 5.44
N ASN A 18 7.49 22.54 6.37
CA ASN A 18 7.03 23.40 7.45
C ASN A 18 6.62 24.78 6.95
N LEU A 19 7.38 25.35 6.01
CA LEU A 19 7.05 26.62 5.35
C LEU A 19 5.69 26.55 4.64
N TYR A 20 5.47 25.55 3.78
CA TYR A 20 4.20 25.42 3.07
C TYR A 20 3.01 25.13 4.00
N ARG A 21 3.21 24.38 5.10
CA ARG A 21 2.17 24.20 6.12
C ARG A 21 1.81 25.52 6.78
N HIS A 22 2.82 26.31 7.16
CA HIS A 22 2.61 27.65 7.69
C HIS A 22 1.87 28.54 6.69
N ALA A 23 2.26 28.51 5.41
CA ALA A 23 1.56 29.25 4.36
C ALA A 23 0.09 28.82 4.19
N LYS A 24 -0.23 27.52 4.31
CA LYS A 24 -1.63 27.05 4.29
C LYS A 24 -2.42 27.58 5.49
N LEU A 25 -1.87 27.46 6.70
CA LEU A 25 -2.61 27.75 7.94
C LEU A 25 -2.71 29.25 8.25
N ILE A 26 -1.68 30.02 7.93
CA ILE A 26 -1.59 31.44 8.30
C ILE A 26 -1.94 32.35 7.12
N HIS A 27 -1.58 31.93 5.91
CA HIS A 27 -1.74 32.74 4.68
C HIS A 27 -2.81 32.18 3.73
N ASN A 28 -3.57 31.16 4.16
CA ASN A 28 -4.59 30.46 3.37
C ASN A 28 -4.12 30.02 1.97
N LYS A 29 -2.81 29.77 1.80
CA LYS A 29 -2.25 29.36 0.52
C LYS A 29 -2.59 27.90 0.22
N VAL A 30 -2.86 27.64 -1.06
CA VAL A 30 -3.00 26.27 -1.57
C VAL A 30 -1.67 25.55 -1.32
N SER A 31 -1.71 24.54 -0.46
CA SER A 31 -0.53 23.73 -0.17
C SER A 31 -0.21 22.88 -1.39
N THR A 32 0.98 23.09 -1.96
CA THR A 32 1.54 22.23 -3.00
C THR A 32 2.10 20.92 -2.43
N ILE A 33 2.11 20.76 -1.10
CA ILE A 33 2.51 19.51 -0.46
C ILE A 33 1.43 18.47 -0.71
N LYS A 34 1.86 17.32 -1.24
CA LYS A 34 1.02 16.13 -1.34
C LYS A 34 0.58 15.67 0.05
N GLN A 35 -0.69 15.88 0.38
CA GLN A 35 -1.29 15.43 1.63
C GLN A 35 -1.67 13.95 1.58
N VAL A 36 -1.79 13.36 2.76
CA VAL A 36 -2.21 11.98 2.98
C VAL A 36 -3.64 12.02 3.53
N ARG A 37 -4.60 11.40 2.83
CA ARG A 37 -6.01 11.46 3.20
C ARG A 37 -6.45 10.23 4.00
N CYS A 38 -7.05 10.43 5.15
CA CYS A 38 -7.72 9.37 5.90
C CYS A 38 -8.91 8.83 5.12
N ILE A 39 -9.02 7.52 4.99
CA ILE A 39 -10.12 6.89 4.25
C ILE A 39 -11.43 6.81 5.06
N ILE A 40 -11.37 6.90 6.39
CA ILE A 40 -12.55 6.84 7.26
C ILE A 40 -13.26 8.19 7.30
N CYS A 41 -12.52 9.29 7.52
CA CYS A 41 -13.11 10.61 7.73
C CYS A 41 -12.65 11.68 6.71
N SER A 42 -11.90 11.31 5.67
CA SER A 42 -11.38 12.22 4.65
C SER A 42 -10.47 13.35 5.16
N ALA A 43 -10.05 13.33 6.43
CA ALA A 43 -9.09 14.28 6.97
C ALA A 43 -7.79 14.27 6.16
N GLU A 44 -7.20 15.44 5.94
CA GLU A 44 -5.96 15.60 5.19
C GLU A 44 -4.77 15.84 6.12
N LEU A 45 -3.83 14.91 6.11
CA LEU A 45 -2.70 14.85 7.03
C LEU A 45 -1.39 15.17 6.29
N ILE A 46 -0.45 15.75 7.01
CA ILE A 46 0.85 16.20 6.46
C ILE A 46 1.81 15.05 6.16
N SER A 47 1.59 13.87 6.73
CA SER A 47 2.48 12.73 6.56
C SER A 47 1.79 11.40 6.81
N LYS A 48 2.44 10.30 6.41
CA LYS A 48 1.97 8.94 6.66
C LYS A 48 2.00 8.57 8.15
N LYS A 49 2.97 9.07 8.91
CA LYS A 49 3.02 8.87 10.37
C LYS A 49 1.87 9.61 11.05
N ALA A 50 1.60 10.85 10.63
CA ALA A 50 0.43 11.60 11.12
C ALA A 50 -0.90 10.90 10.78
N LEU A 51 -0.99 10.20 9.64
CA LEU A 51 -2.16 9.36 9.33
C LEU A 51 -2.27 8.18 10.29
N GLU A 52 -1.18 7.47 10.59
CA GLU A 52 -1.20 6.35 11.54
C GLU A 52 -1.65 6.81 12.93
N ASP A 53 -1.08 7.91 13.42
CA ASP A 53 -1.43 8.48 14.72
C ASP A 53 -2.88 8.96 14.75
N HIS A 54 -3.35 9.58 13.66
CA HIS A 54 -4.74 9.97 13.51
C HIS A 54 -5.70 8.76 13.54
N ILE A 55 -5.35 7.66 12.89
CA ILE A 55 -6.20 6.45 12.88
C ILE A 55 -6.30 5.86 14.28
N ASP A 56 -5.18 5.81 15.01
CA ASP A 56 -5.16 5.29 16.38
C ASP A 56 -5.96 6.20 17.33
N LEU A 57 -5.71 7.52 17.31
CA LEU A 57 -6.30 8.47 18.25
C LEU A 57 -7.76 8.86 17.95
N VAL A 58 -8.14 8.93 16.67
CA VAL A 58 -9.46 9.44 16.26
C VAL A 58 -10.41 8.30 15.89
N HIS A 59 -9.88 7.18 15.43
CA HIS A 59 -10.69 6.03 15.02
C HIS A 59 -10.56 4.83 15.96
N ASN A 60 -9.71 4.90 16.99
CA ASN A 60 -9.47 3.81 17.94
C ASN A 60 -9.09 2.50 17.22
N ILE A 61 -8.32 2.61 16.14
CA ILE A 61 -7.81 1.46 15.38
C ILE A 61 -6.31 1.38 15.58
N THR A 62 -5.87 0.40 16.35
CA THR A 62 -4.45 0.16 16.61
C THR A 62 -3.73 -0.29 15.34
N ILE A 63 -2.64 0.39 15.02
CA ILE A 63 -1.79 0.08 13.87
C ILE A 63 -0.70 -0.91 14.29
N GLU A 64 -0.89 -2.18 13.94
CA GLU A 64 0.06 -3.26 14.20
C GLU A 64 1.29 -3.16 13.30
N LYS A 65 2.46 -3.25 13.94
CA LYS A 65 3.76 -3.17 13.30
C LYS A 65 4.63 -4.34 13.70
N ASP A 66 5.50 -4.74 12.79
CA ASP A 66 6.41 -5.86 12.97
C ASP A 66 7.75 -5.54 12.29
N THR A 67 8.82 -6.13 12.79
CA THR A 67 10.17 -5.92 12.25
C THR A 67 10.82 -7.24 11.94
N GLN A 68 11.06 -7.48 10.65
CA GLN A 68 11.69 -8.70 10.17
C GLN A 68 13.07 -8.40 9.58
N THR A 69 14.01 -9.32 9.74
CA THR A 69 15.33 -9.24 9.13
C THR A 69 15.59 -10.43 8.23
N PHE A 70 16.28 -10.20 7.13
CA PHE A 70 16.61 -11.18 6.11
C PHE A 70 18.07 -11.02 5.69
N ASP A 71 18.71 -12.12 5.31
CA ASP A 71 20.11 -12.10 4.87
C ASP A 71 20.27 -11.53 3.47
N SER A 72 19.21 -11.59 2.66
CA SER A 72 19.21 -11.04 1.31
C SER A 72 17.86 -10.43 0.91
N PHE A 73 17.90 -9.58 -0.13
CA PHE A 73 16.69 -9.07 -0.77
C PHE A 73 15.85 -10.18 -1.42
N LYS A 74 16.46 -11.32 -1.77
CA LYS A 74 15.75 -12.49 -2.31
C LYS A 74 14.87 -13.13 -1.25
N ASP A 75 15.36 -13.30 -0.03
CA ASP A 75 14.61 -13.90 1.08
C ASP A 75 13.45 -13.00 1.50
N PHE A 76 13.69 -11.69 1.53
CA PHE A 76 12.62 -10.70 1.70
C PHE A 76 11.52 -10.86 0.64
N LYS A 77 11.86 -11.05 -0.64
CA LYS A 77 10.85 -11.24 -1.70
C LYS A 77 10.00 -12.48 -1.46
N LEU A 78 10.61 -13.60 -1.09
CA LEU A 78 9.88 -14.84 -0.80
C LEU A 78 8.93 -14.66 0.39
N TRP A 79 9.41 -14.02 1.46
CA TRP A 79 8.57 -13.68 2.60
C TRP A 79 7.40 -12.75 2.20
N LYS A 80 7.69 -11.70 1.42
CA LYS A 80 6.68 -10.77 0.91
C LYS A 80 5.62 -11.50 0.10
N GLU A 81 6.01 -12.40 -0.80
CA GLU A 81 5.07 -13.20 -1.61
C GLU A 81 4.18 -14.10 -0.73
N SER A 82 4.74 -14.68 0.34
CA SER A 82 3.96 -15.44 1.32
C SER A 82 2.91 -14.57 2.02
N ILE A 83 3.30 -13.37 2.48
CA ILE A 83 2.37 -12.41 3.09
C ILE A 83 1.27 -11.99 2.09
N GLU A 84 1.62 -11.72 0.84
CA GLU A 84 0.66 -11.33 -0.19
C GLU A 84 -0.37 -12.42 -0.49
N LYS A 85 0.06 -13.70 -0.45
CA LYS A 85 -0.82 -14.87 -0.58
C LYS A 85 -1.75 -15.01 0.63
N GLN A 86 -1.22 -14.87 1.84
CA GLN A 86 -2.00 -15.05 3.08
C GLN A 86 -3.02 -13.93 3.31
N THR A 87 -2.65 -12.69 3.02
CA THR A 87 -3.48 -11.50 3.29
C THR A 87 -4.31 -11.06 2.09
N SER A 88 -4.21 -11.79 0.96
CA SER A 88 -4.85 -11.45 -0.33
C SER A 88 -4.66 -9.98 -0.72
N SER A 89 -3.49 -9.42 -0.36
CA SER A 89 -3.16 -8.01 -0.51
C SER A 89 -1.80 -7.88 -1.16
N LEU A 90 -1.69 -7.09 -2.22
CA LEU A 90 -0.42 -6.84 -2.90
C LEU A 90 0.30 -5.60 -2.34
N TYR A 91 1.63 -5.64 -2.28
CA TYR A 91 2.54 -4.58 -1.85
C TYR A 91 3.41 -4.12 -3.03
N VAL A 92 3.12 -2.92 -3.53
CA VAL A 92 3.70 -2.36 -4.75
C VAL A 92 4.62 -1.18 -4.47
N LYS A 93 5.71 -1.10 -5.24
CA LYS A 93 6.64 0.04 -5.22
C LYS A 93 6.07 1.16 -6.10
N ASN A 94 5.67 2.27 -5.48
CA ASN A 94 5.12 3.44 -6.20
C ASN A 94 6.14 4.56 -6.44
N THR A 95 7.31 4.48 -5.82
CA THR A 95 8.36 5.51 -5.88
C THR A 95 9.73 4.87 -6.06
N GLY A 96 10.70 5.63 -6.57
CA GLY A 96 12.11 5.24 -6.55
C GLY A 96 12.60 4.90 -5.13
N SER A 97 13.67 4.12 -5.06
CA SER A 97 14.36 3.87 -3.79
C SER A 97 15.10 5.14 -3.36
N LYS A 98 15.22 5.35 -2.06
CA LYS A 98 15.89 6.51 -1.47
C LYS A 98 17.23 6.08 -0.88
N SER A 99 18.23 6.94 -0.94
CA SER A 99 19.48 6.73 -0.21
C SER A 99 19.23 6.90 1.29
N GLY A 100 19.70 5.94 2.08
CA GLY A 100 19.72 5.97 3.53
C GLY A 100 20.88 6.83 4.04
N LYS A 101 20.79 7.27 5.30
CA LYS A 101 21.81 8.13 5.93
C LYS A 101 23.17 7.44 6.07
N THR A 102 23.19 6.11 6.16
CA THR A 102 24.39 5.28 6.34
C THR A 102 24.90 4.67 5.02
N GLY A 103 24.45 5.17 3.87
CA GLY A 103 24.81 4.64 2.54
C GLY A 103 23.96 3.46 2.06
N GLY A 104 23.13 2.87 2.93
CA GLY A 104 22.13 1.86 2.54
C GLY A 104 21.00 2.40 1.68
N LYS A 105 20.06 1.55 1.27
CA LYS A 105 18.93 1.88 0.39
C LYS A 105 17.60 1.64 1.09
N ILE A 106 16.70 2.62 1.01
CA ILE A 106 15.36 2.54 1.58
C ILE A 106 14.34 2.41 0.45
N THR A 107 13.54 1.35 0.48
CA THR A 107 12.46 1.10 -0.48
C THR A 107 11.13 0.94 0.25
N TYR A 108 10.10 1.63 -0.25
CA TYR A 108 8.75 1.55 0.29
C TYR A 108 7.86 0.73 -0.64
N PHE A 109 7.18 -0.25 -0.06
CA PHE A 109 6.10 -0.99 -0.71
C PHE A 109 4.79 -0.66 0.00
N TYR A 110 3.77 -0.27 -0.75
CA TYR A 110 2.47 0.09 -0.20
C TYR A 110 1.42 -0.89 -0.67
N CYS A 111 0.37 -1.09 0.12
CA CYS A 111 -0.82 -1.80 -0.34
C CYS A 111 -1.25 -1.28 -1.74
N HIS A 112 -1.54 -2.18 -2.68
CA HIS A 112 -1.94 -1.83 -4.04
C HIS A 112 -3.21 -0.96 -4.11
N ARG A 113 -4.05 -1.05 -3.08
CA ARG A 113 -5.25 -0.24 -2.87
C ARG A 113 -4.94 1.21 -2.47
N ASN A 114 -3.76 1.48 -1.89
CA ASN A 114 -3.36 2.81 -1.43
C ASN A 114 -3.23 3.82 -2.57
N GLY A 115 -3.81 4.99 -2.35
CA GLY A 115 -3.68 6.18 -3.18
C GLY A 115 -4.95 6.55 -3.93
N PHE A 116 -4.79 7.47 -4.88
CA PHE A 116 -5.85 8.01 -5.70
C PHE A 116 -5.71 7.52 -7.14
N TYR A 117 -6.84 7.25 -7.78
CA TYR A 117 -6.87 7.06 -9.23
C TYR A 117 -6.61 8.39 -9.92
N ASN A 118 -5.64 8.42 -10.82
CA ASN A 118 -5.42 9.56 -11.71
C ASN A 118 -5.69 9.06 -13.12
N ALA A 119 -6.77 9.56 -13.75
CA ALA A 119 -7.05 9.26 -15.14
C ALA A 119 -5.89 9.77 -16.01
N ARG A 120 -5.42 8.94 -16.94
CA ARG A 120 -4.36 9.28 -17.90
C ARG A 120 -4.74 8.75 -19.29
N GLY A 121 -4.43 9.53 -20.33
CA GLY A 121 -4.70 9.21 -21.74
C GLY A 121 -6.07 9.68 -22.24
N ASP A 122 -6.30 9.57 -23.55
CA ASP A 122 -7.44 10.15 -24.27
C ASP A 122 -8.79 9.42 -24.06
N LYS A 123 -8.95 8.66 -22.96
CA LYS A 123 -10.14 7.85 -22.64
C LYS A 123 -10.58 6.85 -23.73
N LYS A 124 -9.74 6.55 -24.72
CA LYS A 124 -10.04 5.58 -25.81
C LYS A 124 -10.22 4.13 -25.35
N ARG A 125 -9.75 3.78 -24.14
CA ARG A 125 -9.95 2.43 -23.56
C ARG A 125 -11.03 2.49 -22.50
N ASN A 126 -12.03 1.62 -22.63
CA ASN A 126 -13.03 1.42 -21.61
C ASN A 126 -12.38 0.96 -20.30
N MET A 127 -12.88 1.50 -19.19
CA MET A 127 -12.47 1.03 -17.87
C MET A 127 -12.91 -0.42 -17.70
N LYS A 128 -12.14 -1.18 -16.92
CA LYS A 128 -12.56 -2.51 -16.46
C LYS A 128 -13.89 -2.36 -15.70
N ILE A 129 -14.75 -3.38 -15.73
CA ILE A 129 -16.01 -3.43 -14.95
C ILE A 129 -15.74 -3.15 -13.47
N ALA A 130 -14.65 -3.72 -12.93
CA ALA A 130 -14.24 -3.46 -11.55
C ALA A 130 -13.74 -2.02 -11.32
N GLY A 131 -13.43 -1.22 -12.34
CA GLY A 131 -12.90 0.13 -12.17
C GLY A 131 -11.48 0.16 -11.58
N SER A 132 -11.11 1.26 -10.92
CA SER A 132 -9.75 1.45 -10.38
C SER A 132 -9.45 0.55 -9.17
N ASN A 133 -8.20 0.08 -9.09
CA ASN A 133 -7.71 -0.60 -7.89
C ASN A 133 -7.51 0.34 -6.69
N LYS A 134 -7.56 1.67 -6.87
CA LYS A 134 -7.32 2.66 -5.82
C LYS A 134 -8.59 2.97 -5.03
N ILE A 135 -8.47 3.04 -3.71
CA ILE A 135 -9.60 3.36 -2.80
C ILE A 135 -9.86 4.87 -2.68
N ASN A 136 -9.14 5.70 -3.45
CA ASN A 136 -9.20 7.17 -3.36
C ASN A 136 -8.99 7.69 -1.93
N GLY A 137 -8.03 7.05 -1.25
CA GLY A 137 -7.59 7.39 0.08
C GLY A 137 -6.33 6.60 0.41
N ASN A 138 -5.81 6.81 1.61
CA ASN A 138 -4.55 6.23 2.00
C ASN A 138 -4.74 5.10 3.02
N CYS A 139 -4.52 3.88 2.55
CA CYS A 139 -4.33 2.73 3.45
C CYS A 139 -3.00 2.86 4.20
N PRO A 140 -2.96 2.60 5.53
CA PRO A 140 -1.73 2.67 6.33
C PRO A 140 -0.79 1.49 6.09
N SER A 141 -1.31 0.33 5.67
CA SER A 141 -0.52 -0.88 5.41
C SER A 141 0.59 -0.64 4.37
N LYS A 142 1.82 -0.98 4.78
CA LYS A 142 3.06 -0.73 4.03
C LYS A 142 4.22 -1.56 4.59
N MET A 143 5.22 -1.81 3.75
CA MET A 143 6.52 -2.34 4.13
C MET A 143 7.60 -1.30 3.81
N LYS A 144 8.38 -0.92 4.83
CA LYS A 144 9.55 -0.06 4.69
C LYS A 144 10.79 -0.94 4.81
N VAL A 145 11.46 -1.11 3.68
CA VAL A 145 12.58 -2.04 3.51
C VAL A 145 13.87 -1.24 3.50
N TYR A 146 14.80 -1.60 4.38
CA TYR A 146 16.14 -1.06 4.48
C TYR A 146 17.12 -2.14 4.04
N GLU A 147 17.88 -1.85 3.01
CA GLU A 147 18.93 -2.71 2.47
C GLU A 147 20.28 -2.06 2.84
N ASP A 148 21.06 -2.72 3.69
CA ASP A 148 22.38 -2.25 4.09
C ASP A 148 23.43 -2.53 3.00
N ILE A 149 24.59 -1.88 3.09
CA ILE A 149 25.74 -2.07 2.19
C ILE A 149 26.19 -3.54 2.18
N LYS A 150 26.01 -4.24 3.31
CA LYS A 150 26.32 -5.67 3.46
C LYS A 150 25.23 -6.62 2.92
N SER A 151 24.27 -6.12 2.13
CA SER A 151 23.13 -6.87 1.58
C SER A 151 22.10 -7.41 2.59
N LYS A 152 22.30 -7.19 3.90
CA LYS A 152 21.31 -7.49 4.93
C LYS A 152 20.09 -6.59 4.76
N VAL A 153 18.90 -7.17 4.92
CA VAL A 153 17.63 -6.47 4.72
C VAL A 153 16.82 -6.45 6.01
N THR A 154 16.42 -5.26 6.46
CA THR A 154 15.50 -5.06 7.58
C THR A 154 14.18 -4.48 7.07
N VAL A 155 13.06 -4.99 7.54
CA VAL A 155 11.73 -4.59 7.08
C VAL A 155 10.88 -4.18 8.26
N GLU A 156 10.49 -2.91 8.30
CA GLU A 156 9.40 -2.44 9.15
C GLU A 156 8.08 -2.66 8.40
N PHE A 157 7.27 -3.60 8.87
CA PHE A 157 6.00 -3.98 8.27
C PHE A 157 4.82 -3.46 9.09
N THR A 158 4.02 -2.57 8.51
CA THR A 158 2.72 -2.15 9.04
C THR A 158 1.63 -3.04 8.44
N LYS A 159 1.04 -3.90 9.26
CA LYS A 159 0.10 -4.97 8.84
C LYS A 159 -1.31 -4.45 8.63
N THR A 160 -1.76 -3.53 9.47
CA THR A 160 -3.15 -3.08 9.54
C THR A 160 -3.60 -2.40 8.24
N HIS A 161 -4.65 -2.94 7.63
CA HIS A 161 -5.38 -2.32 6.52
C HIS A 161 -6.57 -1.53 7.08
N VAL A 162 -6.83 -0.35 6.53
CA VAL A 162 -7.95 0.51 6.95
C VAL A 162 -8.69 1.00 5.72
N GLY A 163 -10.03 0.99 5.81
CA GLY A 163 -10.96 1.45 4.77
C GLY A 163 -11.14 0.51 3.58
N HIS A 164 -10.61 -0.71 3.63
CA HIS A 164 -10.95 -1.76 2.67
C HIS A 164 -10.75 -3.15 3.30
N GLY A 165 -11.60 -4.10 2.91
CA GLY A 165 -11.44 -5.52 3.23
C GLY A 165 -10.56 -6.25 2.21
N ILE A 166 -10.57 -7.58 2.32
CA ILE A 166 -10.05 -8.50 1.31
C ILE A 166 -10.99 -8.44 0.09
N ASP A 167 -10.45 -8.04 -1.06
CA ASP A 167 -11.18 -7.97 -2.32
C ASP A 167 -10.50 -8.91 -3.33
N LEU A 168 -10.93 -10.18 -3.33
CA LEU A 168 -10.38 -11.21 -4.22
C LEU A 168 -10.50 -10.84 -5.70
N GLY A 169 -11.53 -10.08 -6.08
CA GLY A 169 -11.71 -9.56 -7.43
C GLY A 169 -10.63 -8.57 -7.88
N ARG A 170 -9.78 -8.11 -6.96
CA ARG A 170 -8.64 -7.19 -7.21
C ARG A 170 -7.29 -7.89 -7.21
N MET A 171 -7.26 -9.18 -6.90
CA MET A 171 -6.03 -9.94 -6.93
C MET A 171 -5.51 -10.07 -8.37
N LYS A 172 -4.19 -10.05 -8.49
CA LYS A 172 -3.54 -10.28 -9.78
C LYS A 172 -3.53 -11.78 -10.05
N ILE A 173 -4.17 -12.19 -11.13
CA ILE A 173 -4.00 -13.55 -11.68
C ILE A 173 -2.52 -13.72 -12.03
N THR A 174 -1.90 -14.75 -11.45
CA THR A 174 -0.48 -15.05 -11.65
C THR A 174 -0.22 -15.47 -13.10
N ARG A 175 1.05 -15.51 -13.51
CA ARG A 175 1.38 -15.99 -14.86
C ARG A 175 0.99 -17.46 -15.01
N GLU A 176 1.27 -18.27 -13.99
CA GLU A 176 0.92 -19.69 -13.93
C GLU A 176 -0.60 -19.92 -14.01
N GLU A 177 -1.40 -19.16 -13.25
CA GLU A 177 -2.87 -19.23 -13.31
C GLU A 177 -3.39 -18.84 -14.71
N LYS A 178 -2.75 -17.87 -15.38
CA LYS A 178 -3.11 -17.50 -16.77
C LYS A 178 -2.74 -18.58 -17.77
N GLU A 179 -1.56 -19.18 -17.62
CA GLU A 179 -1.11 -20.29 -18.47
C GLU A 179 -2.04 -21.51 -18.30
N ASP A 180 -2.49 -21.78 -17.07
CA ASP A 180 -3.49 -22.83 -16.82
C ASP A 180 -4.83 -22.55 -17.48
N ILE A 181 -5.36 -21.33 -17.33
CA ILE A 181 -6.58 -20.91 -18.03
C ILE A 181 -6.42 -21.04 -19.55
N ALA A 182 -5.27 -20.61 -20.10
CA ALA A 182 -4.98 -20.72 -21.53
C ALA A 182 -4.98 -22.18 -22.00
N ARG A 183 -4.36 -23.10 -21.24
CA ARG A 183 -4.40 -24.55 -21.53
C ARG A 183 -5.82 -25.12 -21.50
N LYS A 184 -6.63 -24.73 -20.50
CA LYS A 184 -8.02 -25.19 -20.40
C LYS A 184 -8.86 -24.71 -21.60
N LEU A 185 -8.63 -23.48 -22.07
CA LEU A 185 -9.25 -22.94 -23.27
C LEU A 185 -8.80 -23.66 -24.56
N GLU A 186 -7.50 -23.97 -24.68
CA GLU A 186 -6.95 -24.73 -25.80
C GLU A 186 -7.55 -26.14 -25.89
N ASN A 187 -7.78 -26.76 -24.73
CA ASN A 187 -8.47 -28.06 -24.61
C ASN A 187 -10.00 -27.97 -24.74
N LYS A 188 -10.55 -26.82 -25.13
CA LYS A 188 -11.99 -26.59 -25.34
C LYS A 188 -12.85 -26.94 -24.12
N ILE A 189 -12.30 -26.80 -22.91
CA ILE A 189 -13.09 -26.94 -21.68
C ILE A 189 -14.13 -25.81 -21.67
N PRO A 190 -15.42 -26.10 -21.39
CA PRO A 190 -16.45 -25.08 -21.31
C PRO A 190 -16.05 -23.94 -20.36
N VAL A 191 -16.32 -22.71 -20.76
CA VAL A 191 -15.92 -21.52 -20.00
C VAL A 191 -16.56 -21.54 -18.60
N GLU A 192 -17.79 -22.04 -18.51
CA GLU A 192 -18.53 -22.21 -17.26
C GLU A 192 -17.77 -23.12 -16.28
N ALA A 193 -17.24 -24.26 -16.75
CA ALA A 193 -16.47 -25.18 -15.93
C ALA A 193 -15.13 -24.56 -15.46
N ILE A 194 -14.47 -23.78 -16.32
CA ILE A 194 -13.26 -23.03 -15.94
C ILE A 194 -13.58 -22.00 -14.84
N LEU A 195 -14.71 -21.30 -14.97
CA LEU A 195 -15.15 -20.32 -13.97
C LEU A 195 -15.50 -20.97 -12.64
N ASP A 196 -16.10 -22.15 -12.64
CA ASP A 196 -16.43 -22.90 -11.42
C ASP A 196 -15.18 -23.41 -10.70
N ASP A 197 -14.18 -23.93 -11.44
CA ASP A 197 -12.87 -24.27 -10.87
C ASP A 197 -12.21 -23.06 -10.18
N ILE A 198 -12.27 -21.88 -10.83
CA ILE A 198 -11.72 -20.65 -10.26
C ILE A 198 -12.50 -20.25 -9.00
N ARG A 199 -13.83 -20.32 -9.01
CA ARG A 199 -14.68 -20.01 -7.84
C ARG A 199 -14.36 -20.94 -6.67
N ASN A 200 -14.22 -22.23 -6.91
CA ASN A 200 -13.88 -23.22 -5.88
C ASN A 200 -12.50 -22.93 -5.27
N SER A 201 -11.50 -22.63 -6.10
CA SER A 201 -10.18 -22.21 -5.63
C SER A 201 -10.23 -20.92 -4.80
N MET A 202 -11.06 -19.95 -5.20
CA MET A 202 -11.26 -18.70 -4.45
C MET A 202 -11.93 -18.95 -3.09
N ASN A 203 -12.94 -19.80 -3.02
CA ASN A 203 -13.62 -20.15 -1.77
C ASN A 203 -12.67 -20.83 -0.79
N GLN A 204 -11.83 -21.76 -1.26
CA GLN A 204 -10.79 -22.38 -0.44
C GLN A 204 -9.77 -21.35 0.10
N LYS A 205 -9.41 -20.34 -0.70
CA LYS A 205 -8.55 -19.22 -0.25
C LYS A 205 -9.24 -18.37 0.83
N LEU A 206 -10.55 -18.12 0.72
CA LEU A 206 -11.32 -17.41 1.75
C LEU A 206 -11.34 -18.19 3.06
N GLU A 207 -11.70 -19.47 3.02
CA GLU A 207 -11.76 -20.34 4.20
C GLU A 207 -10.41 -20.40 4.94
N ASN A 208 -9.30 -20.51 4.20
CA ASN A 208 -7.96 -20.49 4.78
C ASN A 208 -7.57 -19.13 5.40
N SER A 209 -8.14 -18.03 4.91
CA SER A 209 -7.93 -16.69 5.47
C SER A 209 -8.80 -16.45 6.72
N PHE A 210 -10.04 -16.94 6.72
CA PHE A 210 -10.93 -16.91 7.89
C PHE A 210 -10.40 -17.77 9.05
N ASN A 211 -9.88 -18.97 8.76
CA ASN A 211 -9.32 -19.85 9.78
C ASN A 211 -8.03 -19.31 10.43
N ASN A 212 -7.27 -18.46 9.74
CA ASN A 212 -6.10 -17.77 10.32
C ASN A 212 -6.48 -16.51 11.13
N THR A 213 -7.58 -15.84 10.79
CA THR A 213 -8.07 -14.67 11.56
C THR A 213 -8.85 -15.08 12.83
N ALA A 214 -9.45 -16.27 12.85
CA ALA A 214 -10.11 -16.84 14.04
C ALA A 214 -9.13 -17.17 15.19
N ARG A 215 -7.82 -17.24 14.94
CA ARG A 215 -6.78 -17.40 15.98
C ARG A 215 -6.46 -16.11 16.76
N TYR A 216 -6.95 -14.95 16.33
CA TYR A 216 -6.70 -13.64 16.96
C TYR A 216 -7.97 -13.01 17.58
N LYS A 217 -9.04 -13.79 17.81
CA LYS A 217 -10.29 -13.35 18.47
C LYS A 217 -10.57 -13.95 19.85
N LYS A 218 -9.55 -14.54 20.48
CA LYS A 218 -9.56 -14.79 21.93
C LYS A 218 -8.33 -14.09 22.49
N TYR A 219 -8.58 -13.00 23.22
CA TYR A 219 -7.92 -12.47 24.42
C TYR A 219 -8.18 -10.96 24.48
#